data_AF-A0A8K1CB62-F1
#
_entry.id   AF-A0A8K1CB62-F1
#
_cell.length_a   1.000
_cell.length_b   1.000
_cell.length_c   1.000
_cell.angle_alpha   90.00
_cell.angle_beta   90.00
_cell.angle_gamma   90.00
#
_symmetry.space_group_name_H-M   'P 1'
#
loop_
_entity.id
_entity.type
_entity.pdbx_description
1 polymer ?
#
loop_
_entity_poly.entity_id
_entity_poly.type
_entity_poly.pdbx_seq_one_letter_code
_entity_poly.pdbx_strand_id
1 'polypeptide(L)'
;MLHRAKTLQELKYSSTQVIWSEKQSVAVGGPCCLYWAPELHRIDNKWYMYFSAVHKGDQEETKMHRNYVIENTNLDPFAGTWKYKGQLKDPKNDFWAIDATILQLRGTNYVLYSDHADNNHILQRIYISKLRIRGHKNQGA
;
A
#
# COMPACT_ATOMS: atom_id res chain seq x y z
N MET A 1 -4.30 -10.10 -5.49
CA MET A 1 -5.58 -10.84 -5.71
C MET A 1 -6.53 -10.48 -4.58
N LEU A 2 -7.85 -10.56 -4.81
CA LEU A 2 -8.86 -10.25 -3.80
C LEU A 2 -9.94 -11.34 -3.76
N HIS A 3 -10.43 -11.62 -2.54
CA HIS A 3 -11.47 -12.59 -2.22
C HIS A 3 -12.58 -11.90 -1.42
N ARG A 4 -13.83 -12.33 -1.60
CA ARG A 4 -14.94 -11.90 -0.75
C ARG A 4 -15.91 -13.05 -0.52
N ALA A 5 -16.49 -13.07 0.67
CA ALA A 5 -17.57 -13.96 1.03
C ALA A 5 -18.44 -13.30 2.11
N LYS A 6 -19.58 -13.89 2.43
CA LYS A 6 -20.46 -13.38 3.49
C LYS A 6 -19.94 -13.78 4.88
N THR A 7 -19.16 -14.85 4.97
CA THR A 7 -18.58 -15.35 6.22
C THR A 7 -17.08 -15.65 6.06
N LEU A 8 -16.35 -15.70 7.18
CA LEU A 8 -14.94 -16.07 7.19
C LEU A 8 -14.70 -17.50 6.69
N GLN A 9 -15.63 -18.42 7.00
CA GLN A 9 -15.55 -19.83 6.58
C GLN A 9 -15.72 -19.98 5.07
N GLU A 10 -16.52 -19.13 4.43
CA GLU A 10 -16.73 -19.15 2.98
C GLU A 10 -15.56 -18.53 2.19
N LEU A 11 -14.80 -17.60 2.77
CA LEU A 11 -13.33 -17.63 2.77
C LEU A 11 -12.67 -18.47 1.67
N LYS A 12 -12.41 -19.71 2.09
CA LYS A 12 -11.67 -20.76 1.39
C LYS A 12 -12.29 -21.21 0.07
N TYR A 13 -13.55 -20.88 -0.19
CA TYR A 13 -14.29 -21.30 -1.38
C TYR A 13 -14.61 -20.13 -2.32
N SER A 14 -14.30 -18.90 -1.92
CA SER A 14 -14.58 -17.72 -2.72
C SER A 14 -13.73 -17.67 -4.00
N SER A 15 -14.31 -17.14 -5.08
CA SER A 15 -13.58 -16.89 -6.31
C SER A 15 -12.53 -15.81 -6.11
N THR A 16 -11.38 -16.01 -6.76
CA THR A 16 -10.25 -15.07 -6.73
C THR A 16 -10.38 -14.09 -7.89
N GLN A 17 -10.21 -12.79 -7.63
CA GLN A 17 -10.08 -11.80 -8.69
C GLN A 17 -8.72 -11.11 -8.65
N VAL A 18 -8.05 -11.02 -9.80
CA VAL A 18 -6.89 -10.14 -9.98
C VAL A 18 -7.42 -8.73 -10.21
N ILE A 19 -7.26 -7.87 -9.21
CA ILE A 19 -7.76 -6.49 -9.24
C ILE A 19 -6.73 -5.48 -9.80
N TRP A 20 -5.45 -5.83 -9.72
CA TRP A 20 -4.35 -5.00 -10.19
C TRP A 20 -3.13 -5.88 -10.53
N SER A 21 -2.33 -5.44 -11.49
CA SER A 21 -1.02 -6.00 -11.84
C SER A 21 -0.04 -4.90 -12.27
N GLU A 22 1.24 -5.21 -12.23
CA GLU A 22 2.34 -4.29 -12.62
C GLU A 22 2.23 -3.73 -14.02
N LYS A 23 1.54 -4.42 -14.94
CA LYS A 23 1.25 -3.94 -16.30
C LYS A 23 0.42 -2.66 -16.31
N GLN A 24 -0.29 -2.38 -15.22
CA GLN A 24 -1.07 -1.15 -15.02
C GLN A 24 -0.24 -0.03 -14.36
N SER A 25 1.00 -0.31 -13.97
CA SER A 25 1.99 0.70 -13.57
C SER A 25 2.68 1.24 -14.82
N VAL A 26 2.38 2.49 -15.18
CA VAL A 26 2.97 3.19 -16.34
C VAL A 26 4.25 3.97 -16.00
N ALA A 27 4.74 3.90 -14.77
CA ALA A 27 5.86 4.74 -14.33
C ALA A 27 7.22 4.03 -14.45
N VAL A 28 8.19 4.73 -15.04
CA VAL A 28 9.62 4.53 -14.71
C VAL A 28 9.74 4.74 -13.20
N GLY A 29 10.20 3.72 -12.46
CA GLY A 29 10.29 3.77 -10.99
C GLY A 29 8.98 3.41 -10.23
N GLY A 30 8.35 2.29 -10.58
CA GLY A 30 7.22 1.70 -9.84
C GLY A 30 7.57 0.32 -9.27
N PRO A 31 6.63 -0.37 -8.60
CA PRO A 31 6.86 -1.72 -8.12
C PRO A 31 7.07 -2.68 -9.30
N CYS A 32 8.04 -3.60 -9.20
CA CYS A 32 8.30 -4.64 -10.21
C CYS A 32 7.86 -6.03 -9.76
N CYS A 33 8.11 -6.35 -8.49
CA CYS A 33 8.33 -7.74 -8.12
C CYS A 33 8.34 -7.93 -6.60
N LEU A 34 8.25 -9.19 -6.15
CA LEU A 34 8.15 -9.60 -4.74
C LEU A 34 7.05 -8.86 -3.97
N TYR A 35 5.82 -8.90 -4.48
CA TYR A 35 4.65 -8.27 -3.89
C TYR A 35 4.25 -8.94 -2.57
N TRP A 36 4.28 -8.19 -1.46
CA TRP A 36 4.01 -8.69 -0.11
C TRP A 36 2.89 -7.92 0.59
N ALA A 37 2.25 -8.64 1.51
CA ALA A 37 1.33 -8.13 2.54
C ALA A 37 0.35 -7.04 2.05
N PRO A 38 -0.49 -7.30 1.04
CA PRO A 38 -1.50 -6.34 0.63
C PRO A 38 -2.57 -6.18 1.72
N GLU A 39 -2.83 -4.94 2.14
CA GLU A 39 -3.92 -4.59 3.04
C GLU A 39 -4.95 -3.70 2.35
N LEU A 40 -6.23 -4.09 2.43
CA LEU A 40 -7.36 -3.35 1.87
C LEU A 40 -7.99 -2.45 2.95
N HIS A 41 -8.03 -1.15 2.67
CA HIS A 41 -8.60 -0.13 3.56
C HIS A 41 -9.67 0.68 2.82
N ARG A 42 -10.70 1.12 3.55
CA ARG A 42 -11.72 2.04 3.03
C ARG A 42 -11.61 3.38 3.76
N ILE A 43 -11.24 4.42 3.01
CA ILE A 43 -10.97 5.76 3.54
C ILE A 43 -11.74 6.76 2.68
N ASP A 44 -12.56 7.62 3.30
CA ASP A 44 -13.34 8.67 2.64
C ASP A 44 -14.11 8.16 1.40
N ASN A 45 -14.82 7.04 1.56
CA ASN A 45 -15.62 6.36 0.53
C ASN A 45 -14.84 5.83 -0.69
N LYS A 46 -13.52 5.70 -0.59
CA LYS A 46 -12.68 5.06 -1.59
C LYS A 46 -11.96 3.86 -1.01
N TRP A 47 -11.61 2.92 -1.87
CA TRP A 47 -10.77 1.79 -1.52
C TRP A 47 -9.31 2.11 -1.81
N TYR A 48 -8.46 1.77 -0.87
CA TYR A 48 -7.01 1.85 -0.99
C TYR A 48 -6.42 0.49 -0.66
N MET A 49 -5.46 0.05 -1.46
CA MET A 49 -4.67 -1.13 -1.14
C MET A 49 -3.22 -0.72 -0.98
N TYR A 50 -2.69 -1.00 0.20
CA TYR A 50 -1.29 -0.79 0.58
C TYR A 50 -0.58 -2.12 0.45
N PHE A 51 0.60 -2.13 -0.16
CA PHE A 51 1.37 -3.36 -0.34
C PHE A 51 2.86 -3.02 -0.43
N SER A 52 3.70 -4.02 -0.18
CA SER A 52 5.15 -3.88 -0.34
C SER A 52 5.59 -4.53 -1.64
N ALA A 53 6.58 -3.96 -2.31
CA ALA A 53 7.21 -4.57 -3.47
C ALA A 53 8.61 -3.98 -3.70
N VAL A 54 9.41 -4.62 -4.55
CA VAL A 54 10.71 -4.10 -4.98
C VAL A 54 10.51 -2.97 -5.97
N HIS A 55 11.29 -1.90 -5.82
CA HIS A 55 11.29 -0.79 -6.76
C HIS A 55 12.01 -1.18 -8.07
N LYS A 56 11.39 -0.86 -9.21
CA LYS A 56 11.97 -1.11 -10.52
C LYS A 56 13.19 -0.22 -10.74
N GLY A 57 14.35 -0.85 -10.96
CA GLY A 57 15.62 -0.16 -11.20
C GLY A 57 16.65 -0.40 -10.10
N ASP A 58 16.26 -1.04 -9.01
CA ASP A 58 17.18 -1.37 -7.93
C ASP A 58 17.98 -2.64 -8.24
N GLN A 59 19.27 -2.63 -7.93
CA GLN A 59 20.21 -3.69 -8.30
C GLN A 59 20.20 -4.88 -7.33
N GLU A 60 19.67 -4.72 -6.11
CA GLU A 60 19.56 -5.79 -5.10
C GLU A 60 18.08 -6.04 -4.73
N GLU A 61 17.46 -7.04 -5.34
CA GLU A 61 16.02 -7.31 -5.25
C GLU A 61 15.51 -7.56 -3.81
N THR A 62 16.33 -7.99 -2.86
CA THR A 62 15.87 -8.33 -1.50
C THR A 62 16.06 -7.21 -0.46
N LYS A 63 16.84 -6.17 -0.77
CA LYS A 63 17.12 -5.05 0.17
C LYS A 63 16.36 -3.78 -0.14
N MET A 64 15.43 -3.82 -1.10
CA MET A 64 14.89 -2.60 -1.71
C MET A 64 13.37 -2.56 -1.79
N HIS A 65 12.67 -3.31 -0.93
CA HIS A 65 11.23 -3.14 -0.78
C HIS A 65 10.87 -1.71 -0.40
N ARG A 66 9.75 -1.25 -0.94
CA ARG A 66 9.05 -0.02 -0.56
C ARG A 66 7.57 -0.32 -0.44
N ASN A 67 6.87 0.52 0.31
CA ASN A 67 5.42 0.51 0.39
C ASN A 67 4.81 1.30 -0.78
N TYR A 68 3.74 0.77 -1.37
CA TYR A 68 3.03 1.34 -2.52
C TYR A 68 1.53 1.36 -2.29
N VAL A 69 0.83 2.20 -3.06
CA VAL A 69 -0.62 2.38 -2.94
C VAL A 69 -1.30 2.32 -4.29
N ILE A 70 -2.41 1.59 -4.36
CA ILE A 70 -3.40 1.67 -5.44
C ILE A 70 -4.76 2.11 -4.88
N GLU A 71 -5.57 2.81 -5.69
CA GLU A 71 -6.88 3.37 -5.32
C GLU A 71 -7.97 2.88 -6.27
N ASN A 72 -9.15 2.58 -5.72
CA ASN A 72 -10.36 2.37 -6.49
C ASN A 72 -11.51 3.20 -5.91
N THR A 73 -12.13 4.02 -6.75
CA THR A 73 -13.23 4.92 -6.37
C THR A 73 -14.61 4.29 -6.56
N ASN A 74 -14.71 3.08 -7.09
CA ASN A 74 -15.97 2.35 -7.17
C ASN A 74 -16.43 1.93 -5.77
N LEU A 75 -17.75 1.86 -5.56
CA LEU A 75 -18.33 1.39 -4.30
C LEU A 75 -17.94 -0.09 -4.02
N ASP A 76 -17.94 -0.92 -5.06
CA ASP A 76 -17.52 -2.32 -5.03
C ASP A 76 -16.03 -2.43 -5.43
N PRO A 77 -15.13 -2.92 -4.55
CA PRO A 77 -13.70 -3.03 -4.86
C PRO A 77 -13.38 -4.09 -5.94
N PHE A 78 -14.34 -4.95 -6.28
CA PHE A 78 -14.25 -5.94 -7.38
C PHE A 78 -14.67 -5.33 -8.73
N ALA A 79 -15.28 -4.15 -8.72
CA ALA A 79 -15.67 -3.42 -9.92
C ALA A 79 -14.79 -2.17 -10.12
N GLY A 80 -14.87 -1.54 -11.29
CA GLY A 80 -14.10 -0.33 -11.60
C GLY A 80 -12.62 -0.60 -11.90
N THR A 81 -11.79 0.43 -11.71
CA THR A 81 -10.37 0.39 -12.08
C THR A 81 -9.51 0.82 -10.91
N TRP A 82 -8.57 -0.05 -10.55
CA TRP A 82 -7.53 0.26 -9.58
C TRP A 82 -6.42 1.09 -10.24
N LYS A 83 -6.19 2.29 -9.71
CA LYS A 83 -5.19 3.24 -10.20
C LYS A 83 -3.99 3.25 -9.27
N TYR A 84 -2.78 3.15 -9.82
CA TYR A 84 -1.55 3.33 -9.06
C TYR A 84 -1.45 4.79 -8.55
N LYS A 85 -1.19 4.95 -7.26
CA LYS A 85 -1.08 6.27 -6.60
C LYS A 85 0.35 6.67 -6.27
N GLY A 86 1.29 5.73 -6.37
CA GLY A 86 2.70 5.97 -6.08
C GLY A 86 3.22 5.15 -4.90
N GLN A 87 4.48 5.39 -4.61
CA GLN A 87 5.16 4.91 -3.41
C GLN A 87 4.74 5.74 -2.19
N LEU A 88 4.53 5.07 -1.07
CA LEU A 88 4.41 5.69 0.24
C LEU A 88 5.82 5.90 0.80
N LYS A 89 6.27 7.16 0.84
CA LYS A 89 7.64 7.49 1.25
C LYS A 89 7.74 8.76 2.08
N ASP A 90 8.69 8.77 2.99
CA ASP A 90 9.30 10.00 3.50
C ASP A 90 10.36 10.47 2.49
N PRO A 91 10.21 11.65 1.85
CA PRO A 91 11.20 12.14 0.89
C PRO A 91 12.62 12.31 1.45
N LYS A 92 12.76 12.41 2.78
CA LYS A 92 14.06 12.55 3.44
C LYS A 92 14.67 11.21 3.85
N ASN A 93 13.84 10.17 3.99
CA ASN A 93 14.21 8.87 4.53
C ASN A 93 13.52 7.77 3.71
N ASP A 94 13.94 7.65 2.45
CA ASP A 94 13.39 6.66 1.50
C ASP A 94 14.21 5.37 1.53
N PHE A 95 14.12 4.65 2.65
CA PHE A 95 14.83 3.39 2.90
C PHE A 95 13.92 2.18 2.70
N TRP A 96 14.48 1.00 2.92
CA TRP A 96 13.73 -0.26 2.87
C TRP A 96 12.53 -0.23 3.81
N ALA A 97 11.32 -0.41 3.31
CA ALA A 97 10.12 -0.39 4.13
C ALA A 97 9.06 -1.38 3.63
N ILE A 98 8.39 -2.05 4.56
CA ILE A 98 7.34 -3.04 4.29
C ILE A 98 6.13 -2.88 5.21
N ASP A 99 5.10 -3.67 4.93
CA ASP A 99 3.96 -3.96 5.79
C ASP A 99 3.21 -2.71 6.29
N ALA A 100 2.98 -1.75 5.39
CA ALA A 100 2.20 -0.57 5.71
C ALA A 100 0.73 -0.92 6.03
N THR A 101 0.27 -0.49 7.21
CA THR A 101 -1.14 -0.52 7.64
C THR A 101 -1.61 0.89 8.00
N ILE A 102 -2.92 1.12 7.92
CA ILE A 102 -3.54 2.43 8.20
C ILE A 102 -4.34 2.39 9.50
N LEU A 103 -4.09 3.40 10.34
CA LEU A 103 -4.85 3.66 11.55
C LEU A 103 -5.61 4.98 11.41
N GLN A 104 -6.93 4.94 11.55
CA GLN A 104 -7.76 6.14 11.69
C GLN A 104 -7.97 6.43 13.18
N LEU A 105 -7.42 7.54 13.67
CA LEU A 105 -7.51 7.91 15.08
C LEU A 105 -7.87 9.38 15.21
N ARG A 106 -9.01 9.66 15.85
CA ARG A 106 -9.52 11.02 16.12
C ARG A 106 -9.54 11.91 14.88
N GLY A 107 -10.07 11.39 13.77
CA GLY A 107 -10.17 12.10 12.49
C GLY A 107 -8.85 12.27 11.73
N THR A 108 -7.74 11.72 12.24
CA THR A 108 -6.44 11.73 11.56
C THR A 108 -6.10 10.33 11.05
N ASN A 109 -5.64 10.25 9.81
CA ASN A 109 -5.08 9.01 9.25
C ASN A 109 -3.59 8.93 9.61
N TYR A 110 -3.16 7.78 10.09
CA TYR A 110 -1.77 7.44 10.36
C TYR A 110 -1.39 6.23 9.51
N VAL A 111 -0.14 6.18 9.07
CA VAL A 111 0.48 4.97 8.55
C VAL A 111 1.38 4.39 9.63
N LEU A 112 1.27 3.08 9.86
CA LEU A 112 2.24 2.30 10.60
C LEU A 112 2.94 1.35 9.63
N TYR A 113 4.24 1.14 9.78
CA TYR A 113 5.02 0.32 8.85
C TYR A 113 6.32 -0.16 9.49
N SER A 114 6.92 -1.22 8.94
CA SER A 114 8.25 -1.70 9.30
C SER A 114 9.29 -1.06 8.37
N ASP A 115 10.38 -0.53 8.92
CA ASP A 115 11.45 0.13 8.15
C ASP A 115 12.82 -0.09 8.82
N HIS A 116 13.87 0.11 8.04
CA HIS A 116 15.22 0.32 8.55
C HIS A 116 15.41 1.77 9.01
N ALA A 117 16.48 2.04 9.76
CA ALA A 117 16.79 3.43 10.16
C ALA A 117 17.57 4.18 9.07
N ASP A 118 18.34 3.44 8.27
CA ASP A 118 19.13 3.90 7.13
C ASP A 118 19.53 2.68 6.27
N ASN A 119 20.34 2.90 5.23
CA ASN A 119 20.80 1.85 4.32
C ASN A 119 21.86 0.90 4.90
N ASN A 120 22.42 1.18 6.08
CA ASN A 120 23.50 0.41 6.71
C ASN A 120 22.99 -0.53 7.82
N HIS A 121 21.74 -0.36 8.26
CA HIS A 121 21.13 -1.17 9.31
C HIS A 121 20.11 -2.15 8.74
N ILE A 122 20.11 -3.39 9.25
CA ILE A 122 19.13 -4.44 8.91
C ILE A 122 18.06 -4.62 10.00
N LEU A 123 18.18 -3.88 11.12
CA LEU A 123 17.22 -3.98 12.21
C LEU A 123 15.92 -3.26 11.81
N GLN A 124 14.85 -4.05 11.72
CA GLN A 124 13.50 -3.56 11.48
C GLN A 124 12.91 -2.94 12.74
N ARG A 125 12.27 -1.79 12.58
CA ARG A 125 11.51 -1.10 13.65
C ARG A 125 10.13 -0.75 13.13
N ILE A 126 9.17 -0.65 14.05
CA ILE A 126 7.84 -0.15 13.74
C ILE A 126 7.85 1.37 13.86
N TYR A 127 7.44 2.03 12.78
CA TYR A 127 7.28 3.47 12.72
C TYR A 127 5.81 3.84 12.62
N ILE A 128 5.48 5.05 13.05
CA ILE A 128 4.17 5.66 12.87
C ILE A 128 4.34 7.08 12.37
N SER A 129 3.56 7.47 11.37
CA SER A 129 3.57 8.84 10.84
C SER A 129 2.16 9.27 10.43
N LYS A 130 1.90 10.58 10.45
CA LYS A 130 0.65 11.13 9.91
C LYS A 130 0.61 10.89 8.39
N LEU A 131 -0.44 10.22 7.92
CA LEU A 131 -0.63 9.97 6.50
C LEU A 131 -1.27 11.19 5.84
N ARG A 132 -0.60 11.72 4.80
CA ARG A 132 -1.17 12.77 3.94
C ARG A 132 -1.59 12.19 2.59
N ILE A 133 -2.90 12.05 2.39
CA ILE A 133 -3.47 11.63 1.11
C ILE A 133 -3.57 12.87 0.19
N ARG A 134 -2.74 12.93 -0.85
CA ARG A 134 -2.78 14.05 -1.82
C ARG A 134 -4.13 14.07 -2.53
N GLY A 135 -4.78 15.24 -2.55
CA GLY A 135 -6.10 15.45 -3.14
C GLY A 135 -7.26 15.53 -2.12
N HIS A 136 -7.00 15.22 -0.84
CA HIS A 136 -7.93 15.57 0.24
C HIS A 136 -7.58 16.99 0.73
N LYS A 137 -8.53 17.92 0.58
CA LYS A 137 -8.50 19.16 1.37
C LYS A 137 -8.77 18.72 2.81
N ASN A 138 -7.80 18.91 3.70
CA ASN A 138 -8.08 18.85 5.14
C ASN A 138 -9.25 19.81 5.42
N GLN A 139 -10.41 19.26 5.76
CA GLN A 139 -11.42 20.06 6.43
C GLN A 139 -10.97 20.17 7.90
N GLY A 140 -10.25 21.26 8.18
CA GLY A 140 -10.16 21.91 9.49
C GLY A 140 -9.42 21.19 10.63
N ALA A 141 -8.36 21.82 11.13
CA ALA A 141 -8.41 22.53 12.42
C ALA A 141 -7.57 23.80 12.29
#